data_AF-D3RYW8-F1
#
_entry.id   AF-D3RYW8-F1
#
_cell.length_a   1.000
_cell.length_b   1.000
_cell.length_c   1.000
_cell.angle_alpha   90.00
_cell.angle_beta   90.00
_cell.angle_gamma   90.00
#
_symmetry.space_group_name_H-M   'P 1'
#
loop_
_entity.id
_entity.type
_entity.pdbx_description
1 polymer ?
#
loop_
_entity_poly.entity_id
_entity_poly.type
_entity_poly.pdbx_seq_one_letter_code
_entity_poly.pdbx_strand_id
1 'polypeptide(L)'
;MILELLTFLLGVIYGYSRKGKEDLLGILKAALKFSIILGIILAIASFLIFPHPAVLFLAGVGFFAILFVILYFAVIFLIGVVIGDLLERI
;
A
#
# COMPACT_ATOMS: atom_id res chain seq x y z
N MET A 1 3.12 15.08 -4.50
CA MET A 1 3.47 15.76 -3.23
C MET A 1 2.32 15.88 -2.24
N ILE A 2 1.10 16.25 -2.66
CA ILE A 2 -0.03 16.43 -1.73
C ILE A 2 -0.50 15.10 -1.11
N LEU A 3 -0.55 14.02 -1.90
CA LEU A 3 -1.02 12.70 -1.47
C LEU A 3 -0.05 12.07 -0.47
N GLU A 4 1.25 12.20 -0.73
CA GLU A 4 2.33 11.71 0.12
C GLU A 4 2.29 12.37 1.49
N LEU A 5 2.09 13.69 1.54
CA LEU A 5 1.92 14.43 2.78
C LEU A 5 0.68 13.96 3.55
N LEU A 6 -0.42 13.71 2.84
CA LEU A 6 -1.67 13.25 3.44
C LEU A 6 -1.53 11.84 3.99
N THR A 7 -0.89 10.93 3.25
CA THR A 7 -0.56 9.57 3.70
C THR A 7 0.35 9.58 4.91
N PHE A 8 1.37 10.45 4.91
CA PHE A 8 2.26 10.63 6.04
C PHE A 8 1.50 11.10 7.29
N LEU A 9 0.68 12.15 7.17
CA LEU A 9 -0.13 12.67 8.28
C LEU A 9 -1.12 11.63 8.81
N LEU A 10 -1.77 10.86 7.94
CA LEU A 10 -2.63 9.75 8.36
C LEU A 10 -1.83 8.69 9.14
N GLY A 11 -0.61 8.39 8.70
CA GLY A 11 0.31 7.54 9.44
C GLY A 11 0.60 8.08 10.84
N VAL A 12 0.96 9.37 10.94
CA VAL A 12 1.23 10.04 12.23
C VAL A 12 0.02 9.97 13.15
N ILE A 13 -1.18 10.29 12.65
CA ILE A 13 -2.42 10.23 13.43
C ILE A 13 -2.68 8.79 13.91
N TYR A 14 -2.49 7.81 13.04
CA TYR A 14 -2.70 6.40 13.36
C TYR A 14 -1.73 5.92 14.45
N GLY A 15 -0.43 6.19 14.31
CA GLY A 15 0.59 5.83 15.29
C GLY A 15 0.41 6.55 16.64
N TYR A 16 0.04 7.84 16.61
CA TYR A 16 -0.27 8.59 17.82
C TYR A 16 -1.53 8.06 18.53
N SER A 17 -2.51 7.54 17.77
CA SER A 17 -3.76 7.01 18.35
C SER A 17 -3.61 5.60 18.93
N ARG A 18 -2.55 4.85 18.59
CA ARG A 18 -2.34 3.45 18.98
C ARG A 18 -0.99 3.25 19.68
N LYS A 19 -0.97 3.52 20.98
CA LYS A 19 0.20 3.39 21.87
C LYS A 19 0.88 2.01 21.80
N GLY A 20 2.12 1.95 21.29
CA GLY A 20 3.09 0.87 21.51
C GLY A 20 2.73 -0.54 21.03
N LYS A 21 1.73 -0.71 20.16
CA LYS A 21 1.29 -2.02 19.62
C LYS A 21 1.14 -2.05 18.09
N GLU A 22 1.85 -1.16 17.41
CA GLU A 22 1.86 -1.11 15.95
C GLU A 22 2.60 -2.33 15.39
N ASP A 23 1.85 -3.31 14.86
CA ASP A 23 2.43 -4.40 14.07
C ASP A 23 2.80 -3.87 12.68
N LEU A 24 3.94 -3.17 12.61
CA LEU A 24 4.49 -2.61 11.38
C LEU A 24 4.65 -3.70 10.30
N LEU A 25 5.07 -4.89 10.72
CA LEU A 25 5.19 -6.05 9.83
C LEU A 25 3.81 -6.53 9.36
N GLY A 26 2.80 -6.50 10.22
CA GLY A 26 1.41 -6.77 9.88
C GLY A 26 0.85 -5.79 8.86
N ILE A 27 1.12 -4.49 9.01
CA ILE A 27 0.72 -3.45 8.05
C ILE A 27 1.37 -3.71 6.68
N LEU A 28 2.67 -4.01 6.66
CA LEU A 28 3.38 -4.29 5.42
C LEU A 28 2.90 -5.59 4.75
N LYS A 29 2.67 -6.65 5.53
CA LYS A 29 2.08 -7.91 5.04
C LYS A 29 0.67 -7.69 4.50
N ALA A 30 -0.14 -6.87 5.16
CA ALA A 30 -1.47 -6.52 4.69
C ALA A 30 -1.39 -5.77 3.36
N ALA A 31 -0.53 -4.75 3.26
CA ALA A 31 -0.32 -3.99 2.02
C ALA A 31 0.10 -4.90 0.86
N LEU A 32 1.06 -5.81 1.09
CA LEU A 32 1.47 -6.83 0.10
C LEU A 32 0.31 -7.74 -0.30
N LYS A 33 -0.44 -8.26 0.68
CA LYS A 33 -1.59 -9.15 0.43
C LYS A 33 -2.66 -8.44 -0.40
N PHE A 34 -3.02 -7.20 -0.06
CA PHE A 34 -4.01 -6.43 -0.80
C PHE A 34 -3.51 -6.08 -2.21
N SER A 35 -2.23 -5.75 -2.38
CA SER A 35 -1.63 -5.49 -3.69
C SER A 35 -1.71 -6.71 -4.61
N ILE A 36 -1.39 -7.90 -4.08
CA ILE A 36 -1.44 -9.15 -4.82
C ILE A 36 -2.88 -9.48 -5.23
N ILE A 37 -3.81 -9.41 -4.28
CA ILE A 37 -5.23 -9.70 -4.53
C ILE A 37 -5.79 -8.73 -5.58
N LEU A 38 -5.56 -7.43 -5.42
CA LEU A 38 -6.07 -6.41 -6.35
C LEU A 38 -5.46 -6.59 -7.74
N GLY A 39 -4.16 -6.86 -7.81
CA GLY A 39 -3.46 -7.10 -9.06
C GLY A 39 -3.97 -8.33 -9.81
N ILE A 40 -4.25 -9.43 -9.11
CA ILE A 40 -4.87 -10.63 -9.71
C ILE A 40 -6.28 -10.32 -10.23
N ILE A 41 -7.10 -9.62 -9.44
CA ILE A 41 -8.47 -9.26 -9.83
C ILE A 41 -8.44 -8.41 -11.11
N LEU A 42 -7.57 -7.40 -11.18
CA LEU A 42 -7.44 -6.55 -12.35
C LEU A 42 -6.89 -7.30 -13.57
N ALA A 43 -5.97 -8.24 -13.38
CA ALA A 43 -5.46 -9.08 -14.46
C ALA A 43 -6.56 -9.98 -15.05
N ILE A 44 -7.39 -10.60 -14.20
CA ILE A 44 -8.53 -11.42 -14.65
C ILE A 44 -9.57 -10.55 -15.35
N ALA A 45 -9.94 -9.41 -14.75
CA ALA A 45 -10.93 -8.51 -15.30
C ALA A 45 -10.52 -7.96 -16.68
N SER A 46 -9.26 -7.54 -16.83
CA SER A 46 -8.74 -7.02 -18.10
C SER A 46 -8.75 -8.08 -19.21
N PHE A 47 -8.38 -9.33 -18.90
CA PHE A 47 -8.44 -10.42 -19.87
C PHE A 47 -9.87 -10.79 -20.27
N LEU A 48 -10.82 -10.73 -19.35
CA LEU A 48 -12.23 -11.04 -19.63
C LEU A 48 -12.86 -10.00 -20.58
N ILE A 49 -12.49 -8.72 -20.43
CA ILE A 49 -12.99 -7.64 -21.29
C ILE A 49 -12.29 -7.65 -22.65
N PHE A 50 -10.98 -7.93 -22.68
CA PHE A 50 -10.16 -7.95 -23.89
C PHE A 50 -9.34 -9.25 -23.96
N PRO A 51 -9.90 -10.34 -24.52
CA PRO A 51 -9.25 -11.64 -24.56
C PRO A 51 -8.16 -11.69 -25.65
N HIS A 52 -7.00 -11.11 -25.36
CA HIS A 52 -5.83 -11.13 -26.22
C HIS A 52 -4.57 -11.41 -25.39
N PRO A 53 -3.65 -12.30 -25.84
CA PRO A 53 -2.39 -12.58 -25.13
C PRO A 53 -1.57 -11.35 -24.72
N ALA A 54 -1.59 -10.27 -25.51
CA ALA A 54 -0.92 -9.02 -25.19
C ALA A 54 -1.48 -8.35 -23.92
N VAL A 55 -2.77 -8.56 -23.61
CA VAL A 55 -3.42 -8.00 -22.42
C VAL A 55 -2.88 -8.64 -21.15
N LEU A 56 -2.58 -9.95 -21.16
CA LEU A 56 -1.96 -10.63 -20.01
C LEU A 56 -0.54 -10.09 -19.75
N PHE A 57 0.22 -9.81 -20.81
CA PHE A 57 1.54 -9.21 -20.68
C PHE A 57 1.47 -7.80 -20.07
N LEU A 58 0.57 -6.96 -20.59
CA LEU A 58 0.34 -5.61 -20.06
C LEU A 58 -0.20 -5.62 -18.63
N ALA A 59 -1.07 -6.58 -18.29
CA ALA A 59 -1.56 -6.78 -16.93
C ALA A 59 -0.42 -7.16 -15.98
N GLY A 60 0.54 -7.99 -16.42
CA GLY A 60 1.74 -8.30 -15.64
C GLY A 60 2.61 -7.07 -15.36
N VAL A 61 2.81 -6.20 -16.35
CA VAL A 61 3.55 -4.93 -16.15
C VAL A 61 2.78 -4.00 -15.21
N GLY A 62 1.46 -3.86 -15.42
CA GLY A 62 0.58 -3.06 -14.57
C GLY A 62 0.53 -3.55 -13.12
N PHE A 63 0.59 -4.86 -12.91
CA PHE A 63 0.69 -5.47 -11.59
C PHE A 63 1.90 -4.95 -10.81
N PHE A 64 3.10 -4.98 -11.43
CA PHE A 64 4.31 -4.50 -10.78
C PHE A 64 4.24 -2.99 -10.49
N ALA A 65 3.68 -2.21 -11.40
CA ALA A 65 3.48 -0.77 -11.17
C ALA A 65 2.56 -0.50 -9.97
N ILE A 66 1.42 -1.19 -9.88
CA ILE A 66 0.48 -1.06 -8.75
C ILE A 66 1.13 -1.50 -7.44
N LEU A 67 1.85 -2.63 -7.45
CA LEU A 67 2.53 -3.14 -6.28
C LEU A 67 3.59 -2.14 -5.77
N PHE A 68 4.34 -1.51 -6.68
CA PHE A 68 5.33 -0.51 -6.33
C PHE A 68 4.70 0.76 -5.74
N VAL A 69 3.60 1.23 -6.32
CA VAL A 69 2.84 2.39 -5.83
C VAL A 69 2.30 2.12 -4.42
N ILE A 70 1.68 0.96 -4.20
CA ILE A 70 1.13 0.63 -2.88
C ILE A 70 2.24 0.50 -1.84
N LEU A 71 3.36 -0.16 -2.16
CA LEU A 71 4.50 -0.26 -1.26
C LEU A 71 5.10 1.11 -0.93
N TYR A 72 5.23 1.98 -1.93
CA TYR A 72 5.72 3.34 -1.74
C TYR A 72 4.87 4.11 -0.72
N PHE A 73 3.55 4.11 -0.87
CA PHE A 73 2.65 4.76 0.08
C PHE A 73 2.61 4.05 1.44
N ALA A 74 2.69 2.72 1.45
CA ALA A 74 2.74 1.95 2.70
C ALA A 74 3.97 2.33 3.53
N VAL A 75 5.16 2.49 2.90
CA VAL A 75 6.38 2.92 3.59
C VAL A 75 6.23 4.35 4.14
N ILE A 76 5.70 5.28 3.36
CA ILE A 76 5.46 6.66 3.84
C ILE A 76 4.51 6.67 5.04
N PHE A 77 3.42 5.92 4.95
CA PHE A 77 2.48 5.74 6.05
C PHE A 77 3.18 5.18 7.29
N LEU A 78 4.00 4.14 7.12
CA LEU A 78 4.73 3.47 8.20
C LEU A 78 5.71 4.41 8.90
N ILE A 79 6.41 5.26 8.15
CA ILE A 79 7.29 6.29 8.73
C ILE A 79 6.46 7.27 9.57
N GLY A 80 5.31 7.70 9.05
CA GLY A 80 4.37 8.53 9.80
C GLY A 80 3.93 7.86 11.11
N VAL A 81 3.55 6.58 11.05
CA VAL A 81 3.17 5.78 12.22
C VAL A 81 4.26 5.78 13.29
N VAL A 82 5.50 5.50 12.91
CA VAL A 82 6.62 5.49 13.86
C VAL A 82 6.81 6.86 14.52
N ILE A 83 6.71 7.94 13.75
CA ILE A 83 6.81 9.30 14.29
C ILE A 83 5.63 9.61 15.23
N GLY A 84 4.42 9.20 14.87
CA GLY A 84 3.23 9.34 15.72
C GLY A 84 3.37 8.64 17.07
N ASP A 85 3.85 7.39 17.07
CA ASP A 85 4.11 6.63 18.30
C ASP A 85 5.23 7.27 19.14
N LEU A 86 6.25 7.86 18.52
CA LEU A 86 7.28 8.60 19.24
C LEU A 86 6.75 9.88 19.89
N LEU A 87 5.91 10.64 19.17
CA LEU A 87 5.30 11.88 19.68
C LEU A 87 4.35 11.62 20.86
N GLU A 88 3.67 10.48 20.87
CA GLU A 88 2.76 10.10 21.95
C GLU A 88 3.47 9.72 23.25
N ARG A 89 4.75 9.30 23.15
CA ARG A 89 5.59 8.91 24.29
C ARG A 89 6.29 10.08 24.98
N ILE A 90 6.30 11.26 24.36
CA ILE A 90 6.89 12.50 24.89
C ILE A 90 5.83 13.25 25.70
#